data_AF-A0A6C0I718-F1
#
_entry.id   AF-A0A6C0I718-F1
#
_cell.length_a   1.000
_cell.length_b   1.000
_cell.length_c   1.000
_cell.angle_alpha   90.00
_cell.angle_beta   90.00
_cell.angle_gamma   90.00
#
_symmetry.space_group_name_H-M   'P 1'
#
loop_
_entity.id
_entity.type
_entity.pdbx_description
1 polymer ?
#
loop_
_entity_poly.entity_id
_entity_poly.type
_entity_poly.pdbx_seq_one_letter_code
_entity_poly.pdbx_strand_id
1 'polypeptide(L)'
;MSEFITSISSTLELEDYSVDLLPAFITESGHFKTWRDLFPEETVFPFLKSKMVDTLELHSLEDFKKLIEADAMFHFGPDVQKQILKNMYNFWLDNSESSQLEMPIKDFSHFGNQVKALFSDSESILPVRCFQSNYVELFDYLLERDGLHRLDSGRFPDYTLPYYGVTNNHIEITRRGLEAGLSVSKDVLDAAIKQKNLEMFNLLREHKVKFTAKTLEMAAKLGLPEMYEYFLRCAINNDMFKNYVFKTIHNKANLEYLLLRSGTDMTSINGTELLEECISETCGAEIVQMVNAYFTKPDDTKTLLETMCQFRPGSRHIKKQVVYNDDLELFVYLQSNGFLINEHLIDYAIENKTRKLTPGFLKRQLALQQIKELEKGLEKEKE
;
A
#
# COMPACT_ATOMS: atom_id res chain seq x y z
N MET A 1 54.17 30.52 -16.20
CA MET A 1 53.74 31.62 -15.30
C MET A 1 52.23 31.60 -15.34
N SER A 2 51.57 30.65 -14.65
CA SER A 2 51.47 30.45 -13.20
C SER A 2 50.60 31.53 -12.55
N GLU A 3 49.60 31.05 -11.79
CA GLU A 3 48.71 31.79 -10.87
C GLU A 3 47.54 32.52 -11.56
N PHE A 4 46.27 32.34 -11.23
CA PHE A 4 45.62 31.94 -9.98
C PHE A 4 44.49 30.94 -10.25
N ILE A 5 44.66 29.68 -9.87
CA ILE A 5 43.54 28.85 -9.41
C ILE A 5 43.53 29.09 -7.91
N THR A 6 42.67 29.99 -7.45
CA THR A 6 42.37 30.11 -6.02
C THR A 6 41.58 28.85 -5.66
N SER A 7 42.30 27.81 -5.23
CA SER A 7 41.68 26.70 -4.53
C SER A 7 41.07 27.27 -3.26
N ILE A 8 39.75 27.42 -3.21
CA ILE A 8 39.04 27.55 -1.95
C ILE A 8 39.12 26.17 -1.29
N SER A 9 40.27 25.91 -0.68
CA SER A 9 40.41 24.92 0.37
C SER A 9 39.76 25.54 1.59
N SER A 10 38.43 25.50 1.67
CA SER A 10 37.74 25.75 2.93
C SER A 10 38.09 24.56 3.83
N THR A 11 39.18 24.67 4.58
CA THR A 11 39.48 23.75 5.67
C THR A 11 38.22 23.66 6.54
N LEU A 12 37.69 22.44 6.70
CA LEU A 12 36.59 22.16 7.62
C LEU A 12 37.09 22.43 9.04
N GLU A 13 36.96 23.67 9.49
CA GLU A 13 37.35 24.08 10.84
C GLU A 13 36.29 23.56 11.82
N LEU A 14 36.65 22.47 12.50
CA LEU A 14 35.94 21.97 13.65
C LEU A 14 36.37 22.78 14.88
N GLU A 15 35.40 23.25 15.66
CA GLU A 15 35.57 23.91 16.95
C GLU A 15 34.86 23.09 18.02
N ASP A 16 35.47 23.02 19.20
CA ASP A 16 34.91 22.34 20.37
C ASP A 16 34.04 23.32 21.17
N TYR A 17 32.73 23.08 21.17
CA TYR A 17 31.77 23.91 21.91
C TYR A 17 31.47 23.31 23.27
N SER A 18 31.50 24.13 24.33
CA SER A 18 31.05 23.68 25.65
C SER A 18 29.59 23.31 25.60
N VAL A 19 29.26 22.11 26.05
CA VAL A 19 27.89 21.56 26.04
C VAL A 19 26.93 22.45 26.83
N ASP A 20 27.40 23.00 27.96
CA ASP A 20 26.59 23.84 28.85
C ASP A 20 26.19 25.19 28.21
N LEU A 21 26.85 25.57 27.11
CA LEU A 21 26.59 26.80 26.37
C LEU A 21 25.78 26.56 25.09
N LEU A 22 25.47 25.30 24.75
CA LEU A 22 24.72 24.99 23.55
C LEU A 22 23.25 25.44 23.71
N PRO A 23 22.68 26.10 22.68
CA PRO A 23 21.25 26.38 22.64
C PRO A 23 20.39 25.13 22.83
N ALA A 24 19.24 25.28 23.49
CA ALA A 24 18.32 24.18 23.78
C ALA A 24 17.94 23.39 22.51
N PHE A 25 17.65 24.09 21.41
CA PHE A 25 17.29 23.47 20.13
C PHE A 25 18.41 22.62 19.50
N ILE A 26 19.69 22.87 19.85
CA ILE A 26 20.82 22.00 19.49
C ILE A 26 20.88 20.80 20.44
N THR A 27 20.78 21.02 21.76
CA THR A 27 20.82 19.92 22.75
C THR A 27 19.64 18.96 22.62
N GLU A 28 18.53 19.41 22.06
CA GLU A 28 17.34 18.60 21.79
C GLU A 28 17.36 17.94 20.39
N SER A 29 18.33 18.28 19.54
CA SER A 29 18.46 17.76 18.19
C SER A 29 18.81 16.27 18.15
N GLY A 30 18.46 15.60 17.05
CA GLY A 30 18.74 14.17 16.88
C GLY A 30 20.23 13.86 16.86
N HIS A 31 21.02 14.73 16.23
CA HIS A 31 22.48 14.55 16.15
C HIS A 31 23.15 14.67 17.52
N PHE A 32 22.79 15.70 18.31
CA PHE A 32 23.36 15.87 19.65
C PHE A 32 22.97 14.72 20.57
N LYS A 33 21.70 14.29 20.57
CA LYS A 33 21.24 13.14 21.38
C LYS A 33 22.03 11.87 21.06
N THR A 34 22.18 11.56 19.77
CA THR A 34 22.97 10.41 19.31
C THR A 34 24.43 10.51 19.75
N TRP A 35 25.03 11.69 19.62
CA TRP A 35 26.40 11.91 20.07
C TRP A 35 26.53 11.76 21.59
N ARG A 36 25.60 12.32 22.37
CA ARG A 36 25.59 12.24 23.84
C ARG A 36 25.44 10.79 24.32
N ASP A 37 24.65 9.98 23.63
CA ASP A 37 24.49 8.55 23.95
C ASP A 37 25.81 7.76 23.75
N LEU A 38 26.62 8.15 22.76
CA LEU A 38 27.93 7.55 22.50
C LEU A 38 29.04 8.09 23.41
N PHE A 39 28.93 9.34 23.83
CA PHE A 39 29.94 10.08 24.59
C PHE A 39 29.34 10.77 25.82
N PRO A 40 28.88 10.00 26.83
CA PRO A 40 28.11 10.54 27.95
C PRO A 40 28.89 11.52 28.82
N GLU A 41 30.20 11.31 28.97
CA GLU A 41 31.09 12.09 29.86
C GLU A 41 31.75 13.29 29.17
N GLU A 42 31.60 13.45 27.86
CA GLU A 42 32.26 14.54 27.13
C GLU A 42 31.58 15.89 27.42
N THR A 43 32.39 16.88 27.79
CA THR A 43 31.90 18.24 28.12
C THR A 43 31.96 19.19 26.93
N VAL A 44 32.49 18.73 25.79
CA VAL A 44 32.60 19.50 24.56
C VAL A 44 31.98 18.77 23.39
N PHE A 45 31.34 19.52 22.50
CA PHE A 45 30.69 19.01 21.29
C PHE A 45 31.43 19.55 20.06
N PRO A 46 32.11 18.69 19.28
CA PRO A 46 32.91 19.12 18.14
C PRO A 46 32.02 19.50 16.96
N PHE A 47 32.29 20.63 16.31
CA PHE A 47 31.35 21.19 15.34
C PHE A 47 31.96 22.09 14.26
N LEU A 48 31.38 22.11 13.05
CA LEU A 48 31.82 22.99 11.96
C LEU A 48 31.37 24.43 12.19
N LYS A 49 32.27 25.32 12.62
CA LYS A 49 31.96 26.72 12.97
C LYS A 49 30.98 27.43 12.00
N SER A 50 31.13 27.21 10.69
CA SER A 50 30.30 27.83 9.66
C SER A 50 28.82 27.44 9.69
N LYS A 51 28.47 26.33 10.36
CA LYS A 51 27.10 25.80 10.45
C LYS A 51 26.44 26.08 11.81
N MET A 52 27.13 26.81 12.71
CA MET A 52 26.68 26.98 14.09
C MET A 52 25.68 28.12 14.09
N VAL A 53 24.54 27.88 14.73
CA VAL A 53 23.48 28.87 14.83
C VAL A 53 23.16 29.09 16.30
N ASP A 54 23.30 30.33 16.74
CA ASP A 54 23.08 30.73 18.14
C ASP A 54 21.61 31.09 18.40
N THR A 55 20.86 31.39 17.34
CA THR A 55 19.45 31.80 17.38
C THR A 55 18.69 31.26 16.17
N LEU A 56 17.37 31.15 16.32
CA LEU A 56 16.43 30.82 15.24
C LEU A 56 15.86 32.09 14.55
N GLU A 57 16.25 33.27 15.02
CA GLU A 57 15.84 34.55 14.41
C GLU A 57 16.49 34.74 13.03
N LEU A 58 15.75 35.39 12.13
CA LEU A 58 16.18 35.67 10.76
C LEU A 58 16.30 37.18 10.56
N HIS A 59 17.53 37.66 10.41
CA HIS A 59 17.82 39.08 10.16
C HIS A 59 18.33 39.31 8.73
N SER A 60 18.79 38.25 8.06
CA SER A 60 19.40 38.30 6.73
C SER A 60 19.14 37.05 5.87
N LEU A 61 19.45 37.16 4.57
CA LEU A 61 19.43 36.01 3.64
C LEU A 61 20.44 34.93 4.03
N GLU A 62 21.52 35.30 4.70
CA GLU A 62 22.54 34.36 5.18
C GLU A 62 22.01 33.52 6.34
N ASP A 63 21.24 34.12 7.25
CA ASP A 63 20.59 33.37 8.35
C ASP A 63 19.59 32.34 7.80
N PHE A 64 18.89 32.68 6.72
CA PHE A 64 17.96 31.78 6.02
C PHE A 64 18.68 30.52 5.53
N LYS A 65 19.81 30.70 4.83
CA LYS A 65 20.63 29.57 4.34
C LYS A 65 21.22 28.76 5.49
N LYS A 66 21.80 29.43 6.49
CA LYS A 66 22.42 28.78 7.64
C LYS A 66 21.45 27.91 8.42
N LEU A 67 20.20 28.32 8.63
CA LEU A 67 19.22 27.51 9.35
C LEU A 67 18.84 26.22 8.61
N ILE A 68 18.76 26.25 7.26
CA ILE A 68 18.50 25.05 6.45
C ILE A 68 19.68 24.07 6.55
N GLU A 69 20.90 24.60 6.46
CA GLU A 69 22.11 23.79 6.54
C GLU A 69 22.35 23.24 7.96
N ALA A 70 22.03 24.04 8.97
CA ALA A 70 22.07 23.62 10.37
C ALA A 70 21.07 22.49 10.62
N ASP A 71 19.82 22.60 10.16
CA ASP A 71 18.86 21.49 10.31
C ASP A 71 19.32 20.23 9.57
N ALA A 72 19.87 20.36 8.36
CA ALA A 72 20.40 19.23 7.61
C ALA A 72 21.55 18.50 8.34
N MET A 73 22.27 19.19 9.23
CA MET A 73 23.35 18.62 10.04
C MET A 73 22.85 18.10 11.39
N PHE A 74 22.03 18.88 12.09
CA PHE A 74 21.61 18.58 13.46
C PHE A 74 20.38 17.69 13.55
N HIS A 75 19.55 17.68 12.51
CA HIS A 75 18.19 17.13 12.53
C HIS A 75 17.40 17.72 13.71
N PHE A 76 16.99 18.99 13.58
CA PHE A 76 16.24 19.65 14.65
C PHE A 76 14.90 18.94 14.88
N GLY A 77 14.38 19.07 16.11
CA GLY A 77 13.10 18.49 16.47
C GLY A 77 11.91 19.17 15.76
N PRO A 78 10.74 18.51 15.70
CA PRO A 78 9.57 19.02 14.98
C PRO A 78 9.13 20.44 15.39
N ASP A 79 9.15 20.75 16.69
CA ASP A 79 8.76 22.07 17.19
C ASP A 79 9.72 23.18 16.72
N VAL A 80 11.01 22.88 16.66
CA VAL A 80 12.05 23.80 16.16
C VAL A 80 11.89 23.99 14.65
N GLN A 81 11.71 22.91 13.89
CA GLN A 81 11.50 22.99 12.44
C GLN A 81 10.24 23.81 12.08
N LYS A 82 9.13 23.60 12.80
CA LYS A 82 7.92 24.41 12.67
C LYS A 82 8.17 25.89 12.98
N GLN A 83 8.94 26.19 14.04
CA GLN A 83 9.33 27.56 14.38
C GLN A 83 10.20 28.20 13.30
N ILE A 84 11.15 27.46 12.71
CA ILE A 84 11.98 27.93 11.61
C ILE A 84 11.12 28.25 10.39
N LEU A 85 10.17 27.37 10.01
CA LEU A 85 9.24 27.63 8.91
C LEU A 85 8.43 28.91 9.12
N LYS A 86 7.92 29.12 10.34
CA LYS A 86 7.22 30.34 10.72
C LYS A 86 8.10 31.59 10.60
N ASN A 87 9.33 31.52 11.12
CA ASN A 87 10.27 32.64 11.04
C ASN A 87 10.62 32.95 9.58
N MET A 88 10.87 31.92 8.75
CA MET A 88 11.17 32.06 7.32
C MET A 88 10.02 32.71 6.56
N TYR A 89 8.79 32.30 6.85
CA TYR A 89 7.62 32.89 6.22
C TYR A 89 7.42 34.37 6.62
N ASN A 90 7.58 34.69 7.91
CA ASN A 90 7.49 36.08 8.39
C ASN A 90 8.60 36.96 7.79
N PHE A 91 9.84 36.44 7.72
CA PHE A 91 10.94 37.11 7.03
C PHE A 91 10.59 37.41 5.57
N TRP A 92 9.99 36.45 4.87
CA TRP A 92 9.55 36.65 3.49
C TRP A 92 8.45 37.71 3.34
N LEU A 93 7.48 37.75 4.27
CA LEU A 93 6.39 38.73 4.27
C LEU A 93 6.88 40.16 4.54
N ASP A 94 7.76 40.32 5.54
CA ASP A 94 8.05 41.63 6.14
C ASP A 94 9.36 42.26 5.63
N ASN A 95 10.32 41.45 5.14
CA ASN A 95 11.62 41.96 4.71
C ASN A 95 11.64 42.28 3.21
N SER A 96 11.96 43.52 2.84
CA SER A 96 12.04 43.97 1.44
C SER A 96 13.12 43.26 0.61
N GLU A 97 14.16 42.71 1.25
CA GLU A 97 15.25 41.99 0.59
C GLU A 97 14.89 40.53 0.28
N SER A 98 13.72 40.04 0.73
CA SER A 98 13.27 38.66 0.53
C SER A 98 13.07 38.27 -0.94
N SER A 99 12.95 39.26 -1.84
CA SER A 99 12.86 39.04 -3.29
C SER A 99 14.08 38.32 -3.90
N GLN A 100 15.21 38.30 -3.20
CA GLN A 100 16.45 37.63 -3.61
C GLN A 100 16.66 36.26 -2.95
N LEU A 101 15.64 35.72 -2.26
CA LEU A 101 15.74 34.41 -1.60
C LEU A 101 16.06 33.30 -2.61
N GLU A 102 17.23 32.68 -2.44
CA GLU A 102 17.59 31.48 -3.16
C GLU A 102 16.91 30.27 -2.52
N MET A 103 16.12 29.55 -3.33
CA MET A 103 15.43 28.36 -2.85
C MET A 103 16.40 27.20 -2.57
N PRO A 104 16.14 26.39 -1.54
CA PRO A 104 16.94 25.20 -1.26
C PRO A 104 17.08 24.31 -2.51
N ILE A 105 18.28 23.74 -2.67
CA ILE A 105 18.51 22.71 -3.68
C ILE A 105 17.57 21.54 -3.40
N LYS A 106 16.89 21.07 -4.45
CA LYS A 106 15.95 19.95 -4.31
C LYS A 106 16.70 18.74 -3.73
N ASP A 107 16.09 18.06 -2.77
CA ASP A 107 16.59 16.84 -2.15
C ASP A 107 17.90 17.04 -1.36
N PHE A 108 18.24 18.29 -1.02
CA PHE A 108 19.34 18.59 -0.09
C PHE A 108 19.08 18.03 1.32
N SER A 109 17.88 18.26 1.84
CA SER A 109 17.40 17.68 3.10
C SER A 109 15.87 17.58 3.09
N HIS A 110 15.32 16.75 3.97
CA HIS A 110 13.86 16.63 4.10
C HIS A 110 13.22 17.98 4.46
N PHE A 111 13.77 18.68 5.46
CA PHE A 111 13.33 20.02 5.84
C PHE A 111 13.52 21.06 4.73
N GLY A 112 14.66 21.03 4.02
CA GLY A 112 14.90 21.93 2.89
C GLY A 112 13.85 21.77 1.78
N ASN A 113 13.37 20.53 1.56
CA ASN A 113 12.25 20.28 0.66
C ASN A 113 10.91 20.85 1.19
N GLN A 114 10.69 20.87 2.51
CA GLN A 114 9.54 21.54 3.13
C GLN A 114 9.58 23.05 2.92
N VAL A 115 10.75 23.68 3.19
CA VAL A 115 10.98 25.11 2.96
C VAL A 115 10.73 25.45 1.49
N LYS A 116 11.27 24.66 0.56
CA LYS A 116 11.03 24.85 -0.86
C LYS A 116 9.54 24.77 -1.22
N ALA A 117 8.82 23.78 -0.69
CA ALA A 117 7.39 23.62 -0.93
C ALA A 117 6.60 24.85 -0.44
N LEU A 118 6.91 25.36 0.77
CA LEU A 118 6.27 26.54 1.36
C LEU A 118 6.30 27.77 0.43
N PHE A 119 7.38 27.96 -0.32
CA PHE A 119 7.56 29.14 -1.18
C PHE A 119 7.28 28.88 -2.67
N SER A 120 7.23 27.62 -3.11
CA SER A 120 7.10 27.27 -4.54
C SER A 120 5.73 26.70 -4.91
N ASP A 121 5.06 26.00 -4.00
CA ASP A 121 3.76 25.40 -4.27
C ASP A 121 2.63 26.40 -3.99
N SER A 122 1.54 26.32 -4.75
CA SER A 122 0.38 27.18 -4.50
C SER A 122 -0.32 26.82 -3.19
N GLU A 123 -0.92 27.80 -2.53
CA GLU A 123 -1.65 27.61 -1.25
C GLU A 123 -2.73 26.51 -1.32
N SER A 124 -3.33 26.30 -2.49
CA SER A 124 -4.31 25.24 -2.73
C SER A 124 -3.72 23.84 -2.83
N ILE A 125 -2.43 23.69 -3.14
CA ILE A 125 -1.75 22.40 -3.37
C ILE A 125 -0.80 22.06 -2.23
N LEU A 126 -0.30 23.07 -1.52
CA LEU A 126 0.66 22.91 -0.43
C LEU A 126 0.20 21.89 0.64
N PRO A 127 -1.06 21.85 1.09
CA PRO A 127 -1.51 20.80 2.01
C PRO A 127 -1.46 19.39 1.38
N VAL A 128 -1.78 19.25 0.09
CA VAL A 128 -1.64 17.99 -0.64
C VAL A 128 -0.19 17.55 -0.69
N ARG A 129 0.73 18.48 -0.96
CA ARG A 129 2.17 18.22 -0.98
C ARG A 129 2.64 17.66 0.36
N CYS A 130 2.16 18.21 1.47
CA CYS A 130 2.50 17.72 2.80
C CYS A 130 2.16 16.24 2.96
N PHE A 131 0.97 15.82 2.52
CA PHE A 131 0.54 14.42 2.59
C PHE A 131 1.22 13.51 1.57
N GLN A 132 1.58 14.03 0.39
CA GLN A 132 2.31 13.27 -0.62
C GLN A 132 3.79 13.05 -0.31
N SER A 133 4.38 13.89 0.54
CA SER A 133 5.82 13.87 0.81
C SER A 133 6.17 13.77 2.29
N ASN A 134 5.16 13.51 3.15
CA ASN A 134 5.29 13.38 4.60
C ASN A 134 5.90 14.61 5.28
N TYR A 135 5.50 15.82 4.87
CA TYR A 135 5.96 17.08 5.50
C TYR A 135 5.07 17.42 6.70
N VAL A 136 5.33 16.79 7.84
CA VAL A 136 4.52 16.89 9.06
C VAL A 136 4.65 18.27 9.68
N GLU A 137 5.86 18.80 9.76
CA GLU A 137 6.17 20.08 10.39
C GLU A 137 5.59 21.24 9.58
N LEU A 138 5.69 21.16 8.25
CA LEU A 138 5.01 22.10 7.35
C LEU A 138 3.51 22.04 7.50
N PHE A 139 2.90 20.85 7.57
CA PHE A 139 1.46 20.76 7.82
C PHE A 139 1.06 21.39 9.16
N ASP A 140 1.84 21.18 10.22
CA ASP A 140 1.57 21.77 11.53
C ASP A 140 1.71 23.29 11.53
N TYR A 141 2.70 23.81 10.81
CA TYR A 141 2.81 25.24 10.57
C TYR A 141 1.58 25.80 9.84
N LEU A 142 1.13 25.14 8.76
CA LEU A 142 -0.06 25.54 8.03
C LEU A 142 -1.32 25.47 8.90
N LEU A 143 -1.42 24.46 9.77
CA LEU A 143 -2.54 24.32 10.69
C LEU A 143 -2.59 25.48 11.69
N GLU A 144 -1.43 25.91 12.21
CA GLU A 144 -1.31 27.10 13.06
C GLU A 144 -1.64 28.39 12.31
N ARG A 145 -1.13 28.54 11.08
CA ARG A 145 -1.27 29.76 10.25
C ARG A 145 -2.69 29.97 9.73
N ASP A 146 -3.29 28.92 9.17
CA ASP A 146 -4.54 28.99 8.41
C ASP A 146 -5.75 28.43 9.16
N GLY A 147 -5.51 27.58 10.15
CA GLY A 147 -6.54 26.87 10.88
C GLY A 147 -7.18 25.72 10.09
N LEU A 148 -7.76 24.77 10.82
CA LEU A 148 -8.33 23.54 10.25
C LEU A 148 -9.37 23.81 9.16
N HIS A 149 -10.23 24.82 9.33
CA HIS A 149 -11.31 25.12 8.38
C HIS A 149 -10.82 25.44 6.96
N ARG A 150 -9.63 26.03 6.81
CA ARG A 150 -9.01 26.28 5.50
C ARG A 150 -8.37 25.01 4.93
N LEU A 151 -7.72 24.23 5.79
CA LEU A 151 -7.08 22.98 5.39
C LEU A 151 -8.06 21.84 5.14
N ASP A 152 -9.29 21.93 5.67
CA ASP A 152 -10.32 20.91 5.53
C ASP A 152 -11.53 21.40 4.73
N SER A 153 -11.35 22.44 3.90
CA SER A 153 -12.44 23.04 3.11
C SER A 153 -12.98 22.14 1.98
N GLY A 154 -12.66 20.84 2.01
CA GLY A 154 -13.36 19.81 1.27
C GLY A 154 -13.28 19.96 -0.24
N ARG A 155 -12.09 19.72 -0.80
CA ARG A 155 -11.78 19.16 -2.14
C ARG A 155 -10.46 19.75 -2.66
N PHE A 156 -9.36 19.29 -2.09
CA PHE A 156 -8.12 19.19 -2.86
C PHE A 156 -8.39 18.26 -4.04
N PRO A 157 -7.86 18.55 -5.24
CA PRO A 157 -8.48 18.17 -6.52
C PRO A 157 -8.85 16.69 -6.55
N ASP A 158 -10.10 16.37 -6.16
CA ASP A 158 -10.73 15.05 -6.12
C ASP A 158 -10.72 14.24 -4.79
N TYR A 159 -9.85 14.48 -3.79
CA TYR A 159 -9.79 13.66 -2.56
C TYR A 159 -9.50 14.44 -1.25
N THR A 160 -9.82 13.83 -0.11
CA THR A 160 -9.46 14.34 1.24
C THR A 160 -7.96 14.18 1.50
N LEU A 161 -7.33 15.09 2.25
CA LEU A 161 -5.88 15.05 2.53
C LEU A 161 -5.36 13.69 3.02
N PRO A 162 -6.01 13.00 4.00
CA PRO A 162 -5.56 11.69 4.45
C PRO A 162 -5.42 10.65 3.33
N TYR A 163 -6.23 10.73 2.26
CA TYR A 163 -6.14 9.82 1.12
C TYR A 163 -4.77 9.88 0.43
N TYR A 164 -4.19 11.08 0.29
CA TYR A 164 -2.87 11.26 -0.29
C TYR A 164 -1.78 10.66 0.60
N GLY A 165 -1.89 10.81 1.93
CA GLY A 165 -0.95 10.19 2.87
C GLY A 165 -1.02 8.66 2.81
N VAL A 166 -2.23 8.10 2.75
CA VAL A 166 -2.43 6.65 2.65
C VAL A 166 -1.91 6.08 1.34
N THR A 167 -2.22 6.71 0.21
CA THR A 167 -1.77 6.24 -1.10
C THR A 167 -0.26 6.31 -1.28
N ASN A 168 0.42 7.23 -0.60
CA ASN A 168 1.89 7.35 -0.59
C ASN A 168 2.56 6.63 0.59
N ASN A 169 1.80 5.88 1.38
CA ASN A 169 2.30 5.09 2.51
C ASN A 169 2.97 5.94 3.63
N HIS A 170 2.49 7.16 3.83
CA HIS A 170 3.02 8.11 4.80
C HIS A 170 2.16 8.12 6.06
N ILE A 171 2.43 7.18 6.97
CA ILE A 171 1.63 6.96 8.19
C ILE A 171 1.65 8.18 9.10
N GLU A 172 2.79 8.86 9.24
CA GLU A 172 2.96 9.93 10.21
C GLU A 172 2.11 11.15 9.88
N ILE A 173 2.20 11.67 8.65
CA ILE A 173 1.33 12.77 8.22
C ILE A 173 -0.15 12.37 8.23
N THR A 174 -0.47 11.11 7.89
CA THR A 174 -1.86 10.62 8.00
C THR A 174 -2.35 10.64 9.45
N ARG A 175 -1.56 10.12 10.40
CA ARG A 175 -1.86 10.13 11.84
C ARG A 175 -2.09 11.55 12.31
N ARG A 176 -1.15 12.44 12.01
CA ARG A 176 -1.22 13.85 12.42
C ARG A 176 -2.46 14.54 11.86
N GLY A 177 -2.81 14.27 10.60
CA GLY A 177 -4.01 14.78 9.97
C GLY A 177 -5.31 14.30 10.62
N LEU A 178 -5.37 13.02 11.00
CA LEU A 178 -6.52 12.45 11.71
C LEU A 178 -6.66 13.06 13.11
N GLU A 179 -5.55 13.22 13.84
CA GLU A 179 -5.51 13.87 15.16
C GLU A 179 -5.92 15.35 15.10
N ALA A 180 -5.58 16.04 14.00
CA ALA A 180 -6.02 17.41 13.74
C ALA A 180 -7.54 17.51 13.47
N GLY A 181 -8.22 16.39 13.23
CA GLY A 181 -9.65 16.36 12.91
C GLY A 181 -9.98 16.58 11.44
N LEU A 182 -9.05 16.30 10.52
CA LEU A 182 -9.33 16.37 9.08
C LEU A 182 -10.44 15.40 8.66
N SER A 183 -11.24 15.82 7.68
CA SER A 183 -12.22 14.95 7.04
C SER A 183 -11.54 13.76 6.34
N VAL A 184 -12.18 12.60 6.44
CA VAL A 184 -11.69 11.34 5.86
C VAL A 184 -12.72 10.79 4.89
N SER A 185 -12.33 10.57 3.64
CA SER A 185 -13.18 9.89 2.68
C SER A 185 -13.30 8.39 3.00
N LYS A 186 -14.40 7.76 2.57
CA LYS A 186 -14.62 6.33 2.83
C LYS A 186 -13.64 5.43 2.07
N ASP A 187 -13.03 5.95 1.00
CA ASP A 187 -12.14 5.22 0.11
C ASP A 187 -10.70 5.16 0.63
N VAL A 188 -10.40 5.82 1.76
CA VAL A 188 -9.06 5.79 2.38
C VAL A 188 -8.69 4.38 2.85
N LEU A 189 -9.65 3.62 3.39
CA LEU A 189 -9.42 2.22 3.76
C LEU A 189 -9.12 1.34 2.56
N ASP A 190 -9.77 1.57 1.42
CA ASP A 190 -9.50 0.86 0.16
C ASP A 190 -8.03 1.05 -0.26
N ALA A 191 -7.50 2.27 -0.11
CA ALA A 191 -6.11 2.57 -0.41
C ALA A 191 -5.15 1.84 0.53
N ALA A 192 -5.42 1.80 1.84
CA ALA A 192 -4.59 1.07 2.81
C ALA A 192 -4.54 -0.44 2.52
N ILE A 193 -5.69 -1.03 2.15
CA ILE A 193 -5.80 -2.44 1.76
C ILE A 193 -4.96 -2.72 0.51
N LYS A 194 -5.05 -1.88 -0.52
CA LYS A 194 -4.27 -2.03 -1.77
C LYS A 194 -2.77 -1.94 -1.53
N GLN A 195 -2.34 -1.04 -0.65
CA GLN A 195 -0.94 -0.90 -0.26
C GLN A 195 -0.45 -2.02 0.66
N LYS A 196 -1.36 -2.89 1.14
CA LYS A 196 -1.06 -3.94 2.12
C LYS A 196 -0.33 -3.40 3.36
N ASN A 197 -0.63 -2.17 3.77
CA ASN A 197 -0.06 -1.57 4.96
C ASN A 197 -0.97 -1.81 6.17
N LEU A 198 -0.59 -2.78 7.00
CA LEU A 198 -1.34 -3.15 8.20
C LEU A 198 -1.33 -2.05 9.27
N GLU A 199 -0.23 -1.32 9.43
CA GLU A 199 -0.12 -0.24 10.40
C GLU A 199 -1.04 0.93 10.02
N MET A 200 -1.04 1.35 8.75
CA MET A 200 -1.96 2.36 8.24
C MET A 200 -3.42 1.92 8.38
N PHE A 201 -3.73 0.66 8.10
CA PHE A 201 -5.07 0.12 8.29
C PHE A 201 -5.52 0.18 9.76
N ASN A 202 -4.65 -0.20 10.69
CA ASN A 202 -4.94 -0.14 12.12
C ASN A 202 -5.17 1.30 12.59
N LEU A 203 -4.35 2.25 12.13
CA LEU A 203 -4.53 3.68 12.40
C LEU A 203 -5.92 4.17 11.96
N LEU A 204 -6.33 3.85 10.74
CA LEU A 204 -7.65 4.24 10.21
C LEU A 204 -8.80 3.57 11.00
N ARG A 205 -8.61 2.33 11.43
CA ARG A 205 -9.59 1.59 12.25
C ARG A 205 -9.74 2.22 13.63
N GLU A 206 -8.65 2.58 14.28
CA GLU A 206 -8.64 3.25 15.59
C GLU A 206 -9.40 4.58 15.55
N HIS A 207 -9.30 5.30 14.43
CA HIS A 207 -10.06 6.52 14.16
C HIS A 207 -11.48 6.28 13.63
N LYS A 208 -11.96 5.03 13.64
CA LYS A 208 -13.33 4.62 13.25
C LYS A 208 -13.73 5.11 11.85
N VAL A 209 -12.77 5.11 10.91
CA VAL A 209 -13.03 5.47 9.52
C VAL A 209 -14.10 4.54 8.94
N LYS A 210 -15.14 5.13 8.35
CA LYS A 210 -16.24 4.37 7.76
C LYS A 210 -15.80 3.73 6.45
N PHE A 211 -16.28 2.53 6.19
CA PHE A 211 -16.04 1.80 4.94
C PHE A 211 -17.33 1.52 4.17
N THR A 212 -17.20 1.01 2.95
CA THR A 212 -18.31 0.67 2.07
C THR A 212 -18.36 -0.83 1.76
N ALA A 213 -19.41 -1.29 1.09
CA ALA A 213 -19.47 -2.65 0.54
C ALA A 213 -18.29 -2.95 -0.40
N LYS A 214 -17.84 -1.95 -1.16
CA LYS A 214 -16.67 -2.05 -2.05
C LYS A 214 -15.38 -2.32 -1.25
N THR A 215 -15.24 -1.71 -0.08
CA THR A 215 -14.11 -1.94 0.82
C THR A 215 -14.07 -3.39 1.30
N LEU A 216 -15.23 -3.98 1.62
CA LEU A 216 -15.32 -5.40 1.96
C LEU A 216 -14.83 -6.27 0.79
N GLU A 217 -15.31 -6.02 -0.43
CA GLU A 217 -14.85 -6.76 -1.60
C GLU A 217 -13.33 -6.64 -1.83
N MET A 218 -12.75 -5.45 -1.62
CA MET A 218 -11.30 -5.26 -1.72
C MET A 218 -10.53 -6.01 -0.64
N ALA A 219 -11.01 -5.98 0.60
CA ALA A 219 -10.39 -6.72 1.69
C ALA A 219 -10.38 -8.24 1.40
N ALA A 220 -11.47 -8.78 0.87
CA ALA A 220 -11.55 -10.18 0.47
C ALA A 220 -10.51 -10.54 -0.60
N LYS A 221 -10.39 -9.71 -1.64
CA LYS A 221 -9.51 -9.96 -2.79
C LYS A 221 -8.03 -9.67 -2.53
N LEU A 222 -7.72 -8.62 -1.79
CA LEU A 222 -6.37 -8.03 -1.75
C LEU A 222 -5.80 -7.88 -0.33
N GLY A 223 -6.67 -7.93 0.69
CA GLY A 223 -6.28 -7.72 2.07
C GLY A 223 -5.28 -8.76 2.57
N LEU A 224 -4.42 -8.32 3.48
CA LEU A 224 -3.64 -9.23 4.31
C LEU A 224 -4.58 -10.05 5.22
N PRO A 225 -4.16 -11.25 5.69
CA PRO A 225 -4.99 -12.09 6.55
C PRO A 225 -5.60 -11.37 7.76
N GLU A 226 -4.86 -10.46 8.38
CA GLU A 226 -5.33 -9.68 9.54
C GLU A 226 -6.42 -8.66 9.17
N MET A 227 -6.27 -8.02 8.00
CA MET A 227 -7.31 -7.12 7.47
C MET A 227 -8.55 -7.92 7.07
N TYR A 228 -8.34 -9.07 6.42
CA TYR A 228 -9.40 -9.98 6.02
C TYR A 228 -10.19 -10.47 7.23
N GLU A 229 -9.52 -10.92 8.28
CA GLU A 229 -10.16 -11.39 9.52
C GLU A 229 -11.07 -10.30 10.12
N TYR A 230 -10.59 -9.06 10.19
CA TYR A 230 -11.40 -7.95 10.68
C TYR A 230 -12.69 -7.78 9.85
N PHE A 231 -12.57 -7.75 8.52
CA PHE A 231 -13.72 -7.53 7.64
C PHE A 231 -14.63 -8.75 7.51
N LEU A 232 -14.12 -9.96 7.68
CA LEU A 232 -14.91 -11.19 7.76
C LEU A 232 -15.89 -11.10 8.93
N ARG A 233 -15.43 -10.67 10.11
CA ARG A 233 -16.31 -10.46 11.28
C ARG A 233 -17.39 -9.42 11.03
N CYS A 234 -17.10 -8.39 10.23
CA CYS A 234 -18.10 -7.42 9.80
C CYS A 234 -19.09 -8.01 8.78
N ALA A 235 -18.63 -8.87 7.89
CA ALA A 235 -19.43 -9.44 6.80
C ALA A 235 -20.39 -10.54 7.26
N ILE A 236 -20.00 -11.39 8.22
CA ILE A 236 -20.80 -12.55 8.69
C ILE A 236 -22.20 -12.13 9.17
N ASN A 237 -22.33 -10.94 9.74
CA ASN A 237 -23.60 -10.43 10.28
C ASN A 237 -24.41 -9.61 9.27
N ASN A 238 -24.10 -9.71 7.98
CA ASN A 238 -24.72 -8.92 6.93
C ASN A 238 -25.06 -9.80 5.72
N ASP A 239 -26.08 -9.42 4.96
CA ASP A 239 -26.48 -10.05 3.68
C ASP A 239 -25.33 -10.09 2.64
N MET A 240 -24.28 -9.29 2.89
CA MET A 240 -23.05 -9.25 2.09
C MET A 240 -22.13 -10.48 2.28
N PHE A 241 -22.37 -11.35 3.28
CA PHE A 241 -21.48 -12.47 3.58
C PHE A 241 -21.22 -13.37 2.37
N LYS A 242 -22.28 -13.76 1.63
CA LYS A 242 -22.15 -14.59 0.43
C LYS A 242 -21.23 -13.93 -0.61
N ASN A 243 -21.46 -12.66 -0.94
CA ASN A 243 -20.62 -11.94 -1.91
C ASN A 243 -19.17 -11.83 -1.42
N TYR A 244 -18.96 -11.61 -0.12
CA TYR A 244 -17.63 -11.56 0.49
C TYR A 244 -16.85 -12.88 0.33
N VAL A 245 -17.50 -14.02 0.59
CA VAL A 245 -16.94 -15.36 0.35
C VAL A 245 -16.56 -15.54 -1.12
N PHE A 246 -17.45 -15.17 -2.04
CA PHE A 246 -17.18 -15.28 -3.48
C PHE A 246 -16.01 -14.40 -3.90
N LYS A 247 -15.84 -13.21 -3.32
CA LYS A 247 -14.68 -12.36 -3.60
C LYS A 247 -13.38 -12.89 -2.97
N THR A 248 -13.47 -13.74 -1.95
CA THR A 248 -12.29 -14.32 -1.27
C THR A 248 -11.53 -15.30 -2.17
N ILE A 249 -12.18 -15.91 -3.17
CA ILE A 249 -11.55 -16.90 -4.07
C ILE A 249 -10.33 -16.35 -4.83
N HIS A 250 -10.23 -15.02 -4.98
CA HIS A 250 -9.09 -14.38 -5.64
C HIS A 250 -7.85 -14.26 -4.74
N ASN A 251 -7.94 -14.66 -3.47
CA ASN A 251 -6.83 -14.62 -2.52
C ASN A 251 -6.73 -15.96 -1.77
N LYS A 252 -5.77 -16.80 -2.19
CA LYS A 252 -5.54 -18.12 -1.61
C LYS A 252 -5.38 -18.10 -0.08
N ALA A 253 -4.61 -17.15 0.45
CA ALA A 253 -4.33 -17.09 1.89
C ALA A 253 -5.60 -16.76 2.70
N ASN A 254 -6.40 -15.82 2.22
CA ASN A 254 -7.66 -15.46 2.85
C ASN A 254 -8.70 -16.59 2.73
N LEU A 255 -8.73 -17.29 1.60
CA LEU A 255 -9.60 -18.44 1.40
C LEU A 255 -9.21 -19.61 2.33
N GLU A 256 -7.92 -19.90 2.46
CA GLU A 256 -7.41 -20.91 3.39
C GLU A 256 -7.81 -20.56 4.83
N TYR A 257 -7.63 -19.31 5.24
CA TYR A 257 -8.07 -18.84 6.54
C TYR A 257 -9.58 -19.01 6.73
N LEU A 258 -10.40 -18.58 5.77
CA LEU A 258 -11.85 -18.70 5.82
C LEU A 258 -12.28 -20.16 6.02
N LEU A 259 -11.81 -21.06 5.15
CA LEU A 259 -12.25 -22.45 5.13
C LEU A 259 -11.68 -23.25 6.30
N LEU A 260 -10.41 -23.07 6.66
CA LEU A 260 -9.72 -23.99 7.56
C LEU A 260 -9.50 -23.46 8.97
N ARG A 261 -9.52 -22.13 9.18
CA ARG A 261 -9.07 -21.52 10.44
C ARG A 261 -10.09 -20.60 11.11
N SER A 262 -11.00 -20.00 10.35
CA SER A 262 -11.89 -18.97 10.85
C SER A 262 -12.97 -19.46 11.83
N GLY A 263 -13.32 -20.76 11.77
CA GLY A 263 -14.45 -21.32 12.51
C GLY A 263 -15.82 -20.78 12.06
N THR A 264 -15.87 -20.08 10.92
CA THR A 264 -17.11 -19.50 10.38
C THR A 264 -18.04 -20.61 9.88
N ASP A 265 -19.33 -20.47 10.18
CA ASP A 265 -20.35 -21.36 9.64
C ASP A 265 -20.59 -21.09 8.15
N MET A 266 -20.23 -22.07 7.32
CA MET A 266 -20.36 -22.03 5.86
C MET A 266 -21.61 -22.74 5.34
N THR A 267 -22.54 -23.17 6.20
CA THR A 267 -23.75 -23.91 5.80
C THR A 267 -24.69 -23.13 4.87
N SER A 268 -24.66 -21.80 4.93
CA SER A 268 -25.42 -20.92 4.04
C SER A 268 -24.81 -20.77 2.65
N ILE A 269 -23.57 -21.22 2.45
CA ILE A 269 -22.85 -21.11 1.18
C ILE A 269 -23.06 -22.37 0.37
N ASN A 270 -23.55 -22.20 -0.87
CA ASN A 270 -23.64 -23.29 -1.82
C ASN A 270 -22.24 -23.61 -2.38
N GLY A 271 -21.63 -24.69 -1.90
CA GLY A 271 -20.31 -25.12 -2.34
C GLY A 271 -20.20 -25.35 -3.85
N THR A 272 -21.24 -25.90 -4.49
CA THR A 272 -21.28 -26.09 -5.94
C THR A 272 -21.21 -24.75 -6.69
N GLU A 273 -21.96 -23.75 -6.24
CA GLU A 273 -21.95 -22.41 -6.84
C GLU A 273 -20.58 -21.73 -6.67
N LEU A 274 -19.97 -21.85 -5.48
CA LEU A 274 -18.64 -21.30 -5.22
C LEU A 274 -17.56 -21.99 -6.07
N LEU A 275 -17.66 -23.32 -6.25
CA LEU A 275 -16.73 -24.09 -7.08
C LEU A 275 -16.87 -23.74 -8.56
N GLU A 276 -18.10 -23.57 -9.05
CA GLU A 276 -18.36 -23.07 -10.41
C GLU A 276 -17.78 -21.66 -10.62
N GLU A 277 -17.90 -20.77 -9.63
CA GLU A 277 -17.29 -19.44 -9.67
C GLU A 277 -15.77 -19.55 -9.74
N CYS A 278 -15.14 -20.38 -8.90
CA CYS A 278 -13.68 -20.60 -8.92
C CYS A 278 -13.19 -21.02 -10.30
N ILE A 279 -13.91 -21.94 -10.97
CA ILE A 279 -13.56 -22.42 -12.31
C ILE A 279 -13.81 -21.33 -13.37
N SER A 280 -14.91 -20.59 -13.25
CA SER A 280 -15.31 -19.56 -14.22
C SER A 280 -14.36 -18.36 -14.18
N GLU A 281 -13.97 -17.93 -12.98
CA GLU A 281 -12.98 -16.89 -12.72
C GLU A 281 -11.54 -17.40 -12.85
N THR A 282 -11.34 -18.67 -13.25
CA THR A 282 -10.03 -19.30 -13.48
C THR A 282 -9.06 -19.15 -12.31
N CYS A 283 -9.57 -19.39 -11.10
CA CYS A 283 -8.75 -19.46 -9.91
C CYS A 283 -7.77 -20.63 -10.02
N GLY A 284 -6.56 -20.49 -9.49
CA GLY A 284 -5.54 -21.53 -9.58
C GLY A 284 -6.02 -22.88 -9.04
N ALA A 285 -5.42 -23.97 -9.53
CA ALA A 285 -5.84 -25.35 -9.21
C ALA A 285 -5.94 -25.60 -7.70
N GLU A 286 -5.05 -25.03 -6.89
CA GLU A 286 -5.05 -25.15 -5.43
C GLU A 286 -6.31 -24.54 -4.78
N ILE A 287 -6.81 -23.41 -5.29
CA ILE A 287 -8.06 -22.79 -4.79
C ILE A 287 -9.24 -23.72 -5.10
N VAL A 288 -9.31 -24.24 -6.33
CA VAL A 288 -10.37 -25.18 -6.74
C VAL A 288 -10.32 -26.46 -5.91
N GLN A 289 -9.12 -27.00 -5.66
CA GLN A 289 -8.91 -28.16 -4.79
C GLN A 289 -9.38 -27.89 -3.36
N MET A 290 -9.04 -26.73 -2.80
CA MET A 290 -9.40 -26.36 -1.43
C MET A 290 -10.91 -26.25 -1.26
N VAL A 291 -11.61 -25.58 -2.18
CA VAL A 291 -13.07 -25.49 -2.17
C VAL A 291 -13.71 -26.87 -2.35
N ASN A 292 -13.24 -27.66 -3.32
CA ASN A 292 -13.74 -29.01 -3.55
C ASN A 292 -13.59 -29.89 -2.30
N ALA A 293 -12.41 -29.88 -1.66
CA ALA A 293 -12.13 -30.67 -0.47
C ALA A 293 -12.97 -30.24 0.73
N TYR A 294 -13.13 -28.93 0.97
CA TYR A 294 -13.88 -28.42 2.12
C TYR A 294 -15.37 -28.78 2.07
N PHE A 295 -15.99 -28.67 0.89
CA PHE A 295 -17.43 -28.93 0.73
C PHE A 295 -17.78 -30.39 0.39
N THR A 296 -16.79 -31.24 0.15
CA THR A 296 -16.99 -32.69 0.03
C THR A 296 -17.12 -33.28 1.43
N LYS A 297 -18.22 -33.98 1.73
CA LYS A 297 -18.36 -34.60 3.05
C LYS A 297 -17.43 -35.81 3.16
N PRO A 298 -16.88 -36.12 4.36
CA PRO A 298 -16.01 -37.27 4.56
C PRO A 298 -16.64 -38.62 4.17
N ASP A 299 -17.97 -38.73 4.33
CA ASP A 299 -18.73 -39.95 4.04
C ASP A 299 -19.28 -40.00 2.60
N ASP A 300 -19.08 -38.95 1.81
CA ASP A 300 -19.56 -38.94 0.42
C ASP A 300 -18.62 -39.78 -0.45
N THR A 301 -19.20 -40.74 -1.17
CA THR A 301 -18.44 -41.56 -2.13
C THR A 301 -18.06 -40.80 -3.41
N LYS A 302 -18.50 -39.55 -3.53
CA LYS A 302 -18.27 -38.67 -4.68
C LYS A 302 -17.91 -37.28 -4.17
N THR A 303 -16.88 -36.70 -4.76
CA THR A 303 -16.51 -35.31 -4.49
C THR A 303 -17.58 -34.34 -4.98
N LEU A 304 -17.54 -33.11 -4.47
CA LEU A 304 -18.40 -32.02 -4.94
C LEU A 304 -18.24 -31.80 -6.46
N LEU A 305 -17.00 -31.86 -6.94
CA LEU A 305 -16.66 -31.70 -8.35
C LEU A 305 -17.26 -32.84 -9.22
N GLU A 306 -17.22 -34.09 -8.76
CA GLU A 306 -17.85 -35.23 -9.45
C GLU A 306 -19.39 -35.11 -9.46
N THR A 307 -19.96 -34.63 -8.35
CA THR A 307 -21.40 -34.36 -8.23
C THR A 307 -21.82 -33.28 -9.23
N MET A 308 -21.05 -32.20 -9.35
CA MET A 308 -21.23 -31.17 -10.39
C MET A 308 -21.29 -31.75 -11.80
N CYS A 309 -20.33 -32.60 -12.15
CA CYS A 309 -20.24 -33.22 -13.48
C CYS A 309 -21.46 -34.12 -13.80
N GLN A 310 -22.09 -34.72 -12.79
CA GLN A 310 -23.25 -35.60 -12.97
C GLN A 310 -24.56 -34.83 -13.11
N PHE A 311 -24.79 -33.83 -12.25
CA PHE A 311 -26.06 -33.13 -12.18
C PHE A 311 -26.15 -31.88 -13.06
N ARG A 312 -25.00 -31.39 -13.57
CA ARG A 312 -24.94 -30.23 -14.48
C ARG A 312 -24.09 -30.54 -15.72
N PRO A 313 -24.62 -31.29 -16.70
CA PRO A 313 -23.85 -31.73 -17.87
C PRO A 313 -23.21 -30.58 -18.66
N GLY A 314 -23.87 -29.41 -18.71
CA GLY A 314 -23.33 -28.20 -19.36
C GLY A 314 -22.09 -27.62 -18.68
N SER A 315 -21.93 -27.85 -17.37
CA SER A 315 -20.76 -27.41 -16.60
C SER A 315 -19.56 -28.37 -16.70
N ARG A 316 -19.73 -29.54 -17.35
CA ARG A 316 -18.70 -30.59 -17.44
C ARG A 316 -17.57 -30.27 -18.41
N HIS A 317 -17.63 -29.18 -19.17
CA HIS A 317 -16.61 -28.86 -20.15
C HIS A 317 -15.58 -27.88 -19.58
N ILE A 318 -14.31 -28.11 -19.89
CA ILE A 318 -13.24 -27.16 -19.58
C ILE A 318 -13.56 -25.83 -20.29
N LYS A 319 -13.60 -24.75 -19.51
CA LYS A 319 -13.96 -23.42 -20.01
C LYS A 319 -12.83 -22.87 -20.88
N LYS A 320 -13.19 -22.12 -21.93
CA LYS A 320 -12.23 -21.40 -22.80
C LYS A 320 -11.26 -20.51 -22.01
N GLN A 321 -11.70 -19.96 -20.88
CA GLN A 321 -10.92 -19.05 -20.06
C GLN A 321 -9.68 -19.74 -19.45
N VAL A 322 -9.78 -21.03 -19.10
CA VAL A 322 -8.63 -21.83 -18.61
C VAL A 322 -7.55 -21.92 -19.70
N VAL A 323 -7.98 -22.09 -20.95
CA VAL A 323 -7.10 -22.12 -22.13
C VAL A 323 -6.53 -20.72 -22.41
N TYR A 324 -7.37 -19.69 -22.36
CA TYR A 324 -6.94 -18.29 -22.56
C TYR A 324 -5.82 -17.89 -21.61
N ASN A 325 -5.95 -18.23 -20.33
CA ASN A 325 -4.96 -17.92 -19.29
C ASN A 325 -3.74 -18.85 -19.32
N ASP A 326 -3.71 -19.83 -20.21
CA ASP A 326 -2.65 -20.83 -20.34
C ASP A 326 -2.37 -21.58 -19.01
N ASP A 327 -3.44 -21.84 -18.24
CA ASP A 327 -3.37 -22.48 -16.91
C ASP A 327 -3.39 -24.01 -17.05
N LEU A 328 -2.20 -24.57 -17.29
CA LEU A 328 -1.99 -26.00 -17.44
C LEU A 328 -2.35 -26.79 -16.17
N GLU A 329 -2.11 -26.24 -14.98
CA GLU A 329 -2.35 -26.95 -13.72
C GLU A 329 -3.84 -27.12 -13.47
N LEU A 330 -4.62 -26.04 -13.62
CA LEU A 330 -6.06 -26.11 -13.52
C LEU A 330 -6.65 -27.02 -14.61
N PHE A 331 -6.13 -26.93 -15.84
CA PHE A 331 -6.56 -27.80 -16.93
C PHE A 331 -6.40 -29.28 -16.59
N VAL A 332 -5.18 -29.69 -16.19
CA VAL A 332 -4.88 -31.09 -15.85
C VAL A 332 -5.72 -31.55 -14.66
N TYR A 333 -5.87 -30.70 -13.64
CA TYR A 333 -6.71 -31.00 -12.49
C TYR A 333 -8.17 -31.24 -12.89
N LEU A 334 -8.79 -30.34 -13.66
CA LEU A 334 -10.18 -30.50 -14.12
C LEU A 334 -10.35 -31.74 -14.99
N GLN A 335 -9.45 -31.96 -15.94
CA GLN A 335 -9.49 -33.13 -16.83
C GLN A 335 -9.37 -34.44 -16.02
N SER A 336 -8.49 -34.49 -15.02
CA SER A 336 -8.33 -35.67 -14.15
C SER A 336 -9.58 -35.97 -13.31
N ASN A 337 -10.41 -34.95 -13.07
CA ASN A 337 -11.70 -35.05 -12.38
C ASN A 337 -12.90 -35.18 -13.34
N GLY A 338 -12.67 -35.59 -14.58
CA GLY A 338 -13.73 -35.99 -15.52
C GLY A 338 -14.37 -34.84 -16.30
N PHE A 339 -13.77 -33.65 -16.30
CA PHE A 339 -14.14 -32.59 -17.23
C PHE A 339 -13.73 -32.94 -18.66
N LEU A 340 -14.61 -32.58 -19.59
CA LEU A 340 -14.47 -32.87 -21.01
C LEU A 340 -13.84 -31.70 -21.75
N ILE A 341 -13.00 -32.04 -22.74
CA ILE A 341 -12.38 -31.10 -23.66
C ILE A 341 -13.32 -30.94 -24.86
N ASN A 342 -13.63 -29.70 -25.20
CA ASN A 342 -14.34 -29.38 -26.43
C ASN A 342 -13.35 -29.16 -27.57
N GLU A 343 -13.70 -29.61 -28.78
CA GLU A 343 -12.87 -29.47 -29.98
C GLU A 343 -12.54 -28.02 -30.31
N HIS A 344 -13.50 -27.09 -30.13
CA HIS A 344 -13.29 -25.65 -30.36
C HIS A 344 -12.21 -25.02 -29.48
N LEU A 345 -11.80 -25.67 -28.38
CA LEU A 345 -10.67 -25.18 -27.56
C LEU A 345 -9.34 -25.23 -28.32
N ILE A 346 -9.22 -26.11 -29.31
CA ILE A 346 -8.03 -26.20 -30.16
C ILE A 346 -7.90 -24.95 -31.02
N ASP A 347 -8.98 -24.55 -31.70
CA ASP A 347 -9.00 -23.32 -32.51
C ASP A 347 -8.75 -22.10 -31.63
N TYR A 348 -9.38 -22.08 -30.46
CA TYR A 348 -9.19 -21.02 -29.48
C TYR A 348 -7.73 -20.91 -29.00
N ALA A 349 -7.03 -22.04 -28.79
CA ALA A 349 -5.62 -22.06 -28.45
C ALA A 349 -4.71 -21.54 -29.58
N ILE A 350 -5.09 -21.79 -30.85
CA ILE A 350 -4.39 -21.27 -32.03
C ILE A 350 -4.55 -19.74 -32.10
N GLU A 351 -5.79 -19.25 -32.00
CA GLU A 351 -6.12 -17.82 -32.06
C GLU A 351 -5.36 -17.02 -30.99
N ASN A 352 -5.31 -17.55 -29.76
CA ASN A 352 -4.70 -16.87 -28.62
C ASN A 352 -3.21 -17.19 -28.43
N LYS A 353 -2.61 -18.03 -29.29
CA LYS A 353 -1.17 -18.38 -29.27
C LYS A 353 -0.68 -18.85 -27.88
N THR A 354 -1.45 -19.71 -27.23
CA THR A 354 -1.13 -20.29 -25.92
C THR A 354 0.18 -21.12 -25.98
N ARG A 355 0.94 -21.16 -24.89
CA ARG A 355 2.30 -21.76 -24.88
C ARG A 355 2.34 -23.11 -24.17
N LYS A 356 1.62 -23.26 -23.06
CA LYS A 356 1.55 -24.52 -22.31
C LYS A 356 0.44 -25.41 -22.88
N LEU A 357 -0.75 -24.85 -23.07
CA LEU A 357 -1.94 -25.53 -23.61
C LEU A 357 -1.97 -25.49 -25.15
N THR A 358 -0.87 -25.91 -25.78
CA THR A 358 -0.71 -25.86 -27.23
C THR A 358 -1.81 -26.64 -27.98
N PRO A 359 -2.12 -26.30 -29.24
CA PRO A 359 -3.08 -27.05 -30.05
C PRO A 359 -2.73 -28.55 -30.17
N GLY A 360 -1.43 -28.88 -30.24
CA GLY A 360 -0.95 -30.26 -30.27
C GLY A 360 -1.20 -30.99 -28.94
N PHE A 361 -0.98 -30.31 -27.81
CA PHE A 361 -1.33 -30.85 -26.49
C PHE A 361 -2.84 -31.11 -26.37
N LEU A 362 -3.68 -30.13 -26.72
CA LEU A 362 -5.14 -30.26 -26.64
C LEU A 362 -5.67 -31.38 -27.55
N LYS A 363 -5.17 -31.50 -28.79
CA LYS A 363 -5.52 -32.61 -29.70
C LYS A 363 -5.19 -33.97 -29.09
N ARG A 364 -4.00 -34.11 -28.50
CA ARG A 364 -3.60 -35.35 -27.82
C ARG A 364 -4.54 -35.68 -26.66
N GLN A 365 -4.86 -34.70 -25.82
CA GLN A 365 -5.74 -34.89 -24.68
C GLN A 365 -7.19 -35.23 -25.10
N LEU A 366 -7.69 -34.60 -26.16
CA LEU A 366 -9.00 -34.90 -26.73
C LEU A 366 -9.07 -36.34 -27.28
N ALA A 367 -8.03 -36.79 -28.00
CA ALA A 367 -7.95 -38.17 -28.49
C ALA A 367 -7.92 -39.19 -27.33
N LEU A 368 -7.18 -38.91 -26.27
CA LEU A 368 -7.16 -39.75 -25.06
C LEU A 368 -8.52 -39.83 -24.37
N GLN A 369 -9.27 -38.73 -24.35
CA GLN A 369 -10.64 -38.71 -23.82
C GLN A 369 -11.57 -39.60 -24.65
N GLN A 370 -11.54 -39.47 -25.99
CA GLN A 370 -12.38 -40.27 -26.89
C GLN A 370 -12.11 -41.77 -26.75
N ILE A 371 -10.84 -42.17 -26.60
CA ILE A 371 -10.47 -43.58 -26.36
C ILE A 371 -11.11 -44.10 -25.07
N LYS A 372 -11.02 -43.34 -23.96
CA LYS A 372 -11.62 -43.72 -22.67
C LYS A 372 -13.15 -43.82 -22.73
N GLU A 373 -13.80 -42.99 -23.55
CA GLU A 373 -15.25 -43.04 -23.74
C GLU A 373 -15.68 -44.30 -24.53
N LEU A 374 -14.92 -44.69 -25.55
CA LEU A 374 -15.14 -45.91 -26.31
C LEU A 374 -14.97 -47.17 -25.43
N GLU A 375 -13.91 -47.20 -24.61
CA GLU A 375 -13.64 -48.32 -23.68
C GLU A 375 -14.80 -48.50 -22.68
N LYS A 376 -15.30 -47.41 -22.09
CA LYS A 376 -16.46 -47.46 -21.18
C LYS A 376 -17.75 -47.91 -21.85
N GLY A 377 -17.92 -47.62 -23.15
CA GLY A 377 -19.06 -48.11 -23.92
C GLY A 377 -19.01 -49.63 -24.09
N LEU A 378 -17.85 -50.16 -24.45
CA LEU A 378 -17.64 -51.60 -24.67
C LEU A 378 -17.75 -52.44 -23.38
N GLU A 379 -17.42 -51.86 -22.22
CA GLU A 379 -17.61 -52.53 -20.93
C GLU A 379 -19.09 -52.67 -20.56
N LYS A 380 -19.89 -51.63 -20.83
CA LYS A 380 -21.34 -51.65 -20.59
C LYS A 380 -22.12 -52.56 -21.53
N GLU A 381 -21.58 -52.89 -22.70
CA GLU A 381 -22.18 -53.85 -23.63
C GLU A 381 -21.87 -55.31 -23.25
N LYS A 382 -20.94 -55.55 -22.32
CA LYS A 382 -20.56 -56.88 -21.83
C LYS A 382 -21.22 -57.27 -20.51
N GLU A 383 -21.78 -56.30 -19.78
CA GLU A 383 -22.66 -56.49 -18.61
C GLU A 383 -24.13 -56.61 -19.04
#